data_AF-A0A259LY84-F1
#
_entry.id   AF-A0A259LY84-F1
#
_cell.length_a   1.000
_cell.length_b   1.000
_cell.length_c   1.000
_cell.angle_alpha   90.00
_cell.angle_beta   90.00
_cell.angle_gamma   90.00
#
_symmetry.space_group_name_H-M   'P 1'
#
loop_
_entity.id
_entity.type
_entity.pdbx_description
1 polymer ?
#
loop_
_entity_poly.entity_id
_entity_poly.type
_entity_poly.pdbx_seq_one_letter_code
_entity_poly.pdbx_strand_id
1 'polypeptide(L)'
;MRKLLYALAASALLFTSWAQAQPELRSDHPERYTVVKGDTLWDISGRFLSNPWYWPEIWHVNPQVQNPHLIYPGDVLALVYIDGKPRLTKVATSDVVRLSPQVRSEPIDTPIPAIPLDAIASFLTDTRIVSPEELNGAPYVLEGQEGRIITGAGD
;
A
#
# COMPACT_ATOMS: atom_id res chain seq x y z
N MET A 1 17.15 68.30 25.86
CA MET A 1 17.26 67.50 24.61
C MET A 1 18.35 66.41 24.67
N ARG A 2 19.53 66.65 25.24
CA ARG A 2 20.60 65.64 25.37
C ARG A 2 20.21 64.35 26.13
N LYS A 3 19.44 64.47 27.23
CA LYS A 3 19.01 63.31 28.04
C LYS A 3 18.01 62.38 27.31
N LEU A 4 17.24 62.92 26.36
CA LEU A 4 16.33 62.13 25.50
C LEU A 4 17.10 61.36 24.42
N LEU A 5 18.19 61.92 23.89
CA LEU A 5 19.06 61.27 22.91
C LEU A 5 19.80 60.06 23.52
N TYR A 6 20.26 60.16 24.78
CA TYR A 6 20.88 59.02 25.46
C TYR A 6 19.88 57.91 25.81
N ALA A 7 18.64 58.26 26.15
CA ALA A 7 17.58 57.28 26.40
C ALA A 7 17.16 56.54 25.12
N LEU A 8 17.12 57.23 23.98
CA LEU A 8 16.82 56.62 22.67
C LEU A 8 17.96 55.70 22.21
N ALA A 9 19.22 56.09 22.44
CA ALA A 9 20.39 55.27 22.13
C ALA A 9 20.50 54.03 23.04
N ALA A 10 20.13 54.15 24.33
CA ALA A 10 20.10 53.02 25.26
C ALA A 10 18.96 52.03 24.95
N SER A 11 17.80 52.52 24.47
CA SER A 11 16.71 51.66 23.99
C SER A 11 17.10 50.90 22.71
N ALA A 12 17.80 51.55 21.78
CA ALA A 12 18.31 50.90 20.58
C ALA A 12 19.34 49.78 20.87
N LEU A 13 20.07 49.86 21.99
CA LEU A 13 21.01 48.82 22.43
C LEU A 13 20.35 47.63 23.16
N LEU A 14 19.10 47.76 23.61
CA LEU A 14 18.37 46.67 24.30
C LEU A 14 17.55 45.80 23.33
N PHE A 15 17.38 46.22 22.08
CA PHE A 15 16.69 45.44 21.03
C PHE A 15 17.63 44.68 20.08
N THR A 16 18.95 44.85 20.18
CA THR A 16 19.92 44.26 19.23
C THR A 16 20.38 42.84 19.57
N SER A 17 19.89 42.23 20.65
CA SER A 17 20.29 40.89 21.08
C SER A 17 19.15 39.87 20.99
N TRP A 18 18.41 39.87 19.88
CA TRP A 18 17.88 38.59 19.38
C TRP A 18 19.01 37.95 18.58
N ALA A 19 19.93 37.30 19.30
CA ALA A 19 21.05 36.60 18.72
C ALA A 19 20.52 35.71 17.59
N GLN A 20 20.98 35.98 16.36
CA GLN A 20 20.89 35.08 15.23
C GLN A 20 21.82 33.90 15.51
N ALA A 21 21.47 33.06 16.49
CA ALA A 21 22.17 31.82 16.74
C ALA A 21 21.90 30.94 15.53
N GLN A 22 22.96 30.66 14.76
CA GLN A 22 22.86 29.80 13.60
C GLN A 22 22.55 28.37 14.06
N PRO A 23 21.81 27.59 13.26
CA PRO A 23 21.56 26.19 13.57
C PRO A 23 22.89 25.45 13.71
N GLU A 24 23.23 25.10 14.95
CA GLU A 24 24.43 24.34 15.27
C GLU A 24 24.13 22.85 15.13
N LEU A 25 24.94 22.17 14.31
CA LEU A 25 24.88 20.72 14.16
C LEU A 25 25.49 20.06 15.39
N ARG A 26 24.92 18.93 15.82
CA ARG A 26 25.52 18.13 16.87
C ARG A 26 26.86 17.55 16.41
N SER A 27 27.81 17.33 17.29
CA SER A 27 29.07 16.66 16.92
C SER A 27 28.89 15.20 16.50
N ASP A 28 27.81 14.56 16.95
CA ASP A 28 27.47 13.15 16.72
C ASP A 28 26.26 12.95 15.79
N HIS A 29 25.93 13.94 14.95
CA HIS A 29 24.80 13.81 14.04
C HIS A 29 25.02 12.67 13.03
N PRO A 30 23.99 11.87 12.74
CA PRO A 30 24.06 10.89 11.65
C PRO A 30 24.08 11.62 10.30
N GLU A 31 24.68 11.03 9.27
CA GLU A 31 24.58 11.57 7.90
C GLU A 31 23.20 11.33 7.28
N ARG A 32 22.57 10.21 7.65
CA ARG A 32 21.25 9.76 7.14
C ARG A 32 20.42 9.16 8.26
N TYR A 33 19.12 9.35 8.19
CA TYR A 33 18.16 8.76 9.12
C TYR A 33 16.93 8.24 8.37
N THR A 34 16.54 7.00 8.67
CA THR A 34 15.31 6.40 8.15
C THR A 34 14.17 6.65 9.12
N VAL A 35 13.12 7.33 8.65
CA VAL A 35 11.93 7.66 9.43
C VAL A 35 11.22 6.39 9.86
N VAL A 36 10.88 6.30 11.15
CA VAL A 36 10.09 5.20 11.72
C VAL A 36 8.70 5.71 12.08
N LYS A 37 7.72 4.80 12.18
CA LYS A 37 6.35 5.13 12.60
C LYS A 37 6.37 5.85 13.95
N GLY A 38 5.84 7.08 13.97
CA GLY A 38 5.75 7.92 15.17
C GLY A 38 6.76 9.07 15.21
N ASP A 39 7.76 9.08 14.33
CA ASP A 39 8.72 10.18 14.26
C ASP A 39 8.08 11.45 13.68
N THR A 40 8.47 12.60 14.24
CA THR A 40 8.18 13.93 13.67
C THR A 40 9.46 14.63 13.22
N LEU A 41 9.33 15.65 12.36
CA LEU A 41 10.49 16.47 11.96
C LEU A 41 11.19 17.12 13.16
N TRP A 42 10.45 17.47 14.21
CA TRP A 42 11.01 18.03 15.44
C TRP A 42 11.86 16.99 16.18
N ASP A 43 11.34 15.77 16.38
CA ASP A 43 12.06 14.68 17.04
C ASP A 43 13.35 14.31 16.28
N ILE A 44 13.23 14.21 14.96
CA ILE A 44 14.36 13.88 14.09
C ILE A 44 15.39 15.00 14.15
N SER A 45 14.97 16.26 14.14
CA SER A 45 15.90 17.39 14.16
C SER A 45 16.72 17.45 15.44
N GLY A 46 16.21 16.97 16.57
CA GLY A 46 17.03 16.82 17.78
C GLY A 46 18.16 15.80 17.68
N ARG A 47 18.15 14.94 16.66
CA ARG A 47 19.25 14.02 16.34
C ARG A 47 20.34 14.67 15.49
N PHE A 48 20.01 15.70 14.71
CA PHE A 48 20.95 16.39 13.82
C PHE A 48 21.45 17.74 14.39
N LEU A 49 20.59 18.44 15.13
CA LEU A 49 20.84 19.77 15.67
C LEU A 49 20.99 19.76 17.18
N SER A 50 21.87 20.62 17.68
CA SER A 50 22.03 20.85 19.13
C SER A 50 20.76 21.49 19.72
N ASN A 51 20.05 22.28 18.92
CA ASN A 51 18.76 22.85 19.27
C ASN A 51 17.69 22.46 18.23
N PRO A 52 16.73 21.57 18.57
CA PRO A 52 15.69 21.11 17.66
C PRO A 52 14.77 22.23 17.13
N TRP A 53 14.66 23.37 17.81
CA TRP A 53 13.77 24.47 17.41
C TRP A 53 14.09 25.06 16.03
N TYR A 54 15.31 24.89 15.54
CA TYR A 54 15.72 25.37 14.22
C TYR A 54 15.28 24.47 13.06
N TRP A 55 14.55 23.38 13.32
CA TRP A 55 14.08 22.48 12.27
C TRP A 55 13.35 23.17 11.10
N PRO A 56 12.48 24.20 11.30
CA PRO A 56 11.81 24.87 10.18
C PRO A 56 12.79 25.65 9.31
N GLU A 57 13.90 26.12 9.89
CA GLU A 57 14.92 26.87 9.19
C GLU A 57 15.83 25.96 8.38
N ILE A 58 16.16 24.77 8.88
CA ILE A 58 17.04 23.85 8.16
C ILE A 58 16.27 22.95 7.17
N TRP A 59 14.95 22.80 7.33
CA TRP A 59 14.16 22.01 6.40
C TRP A 59 14.14 22.64 5.01
N HIS A 60 14.58 21.88 4.01
CA HIS A 60 14.47 22.30 2.62
C HIS A 60 13.11 21.88 2.06
N VAL A 61 12.31 22.85 1.65
CA VAL A 61 11.06 22.59 0.93
C VAL A 61 11.41 22.03 -0.44
N ASN A 62 11.23 20.73 -0.57
CA ASN A 62 11.32 20.08 -1.85
C ASN A 62 10.02 20.35 -2.64
N PRO A 63 10.06 20.75 -3.91
CA PRO A 63 8.86 20.98 -4.72
C PRO A 63 7.89 19.78 -4.76
N GLN A 64 8.45 18.58 -4.57
CA GLN A 64 7.76 17.29 -4.49
C GLN A 64 7.01 17.05 -3.15
N VAL A 65 7.28 17.84 -2.11
CA VAL A 65 6.65 17.72 -0.78
C VAL A 65 6.00 19.05 -0.40
N GLN A 66 4.69 19.15 -0.63
CA GLN A 66 3.92 20.40 -0.44
C GLN A 66 3.75 20.80 1.05
N ASN A 67 3.89 19.86 1.97
CA ASN A 67 3.80 20.11 3.41
C ASN A 67 5.00 19.46 4.12
N PRO A 68 5.84 20.25 4.84
CA PRO A 68 6.99 19.75 5.59
C PRO A 68 6.68 18.57 6.52
N HIS A 69 5.49 18.54 7.11
CA HIS A 69 5.10 17.47 8.03
C HIS A 69 4.78 16.13 7.35
N LEU A 70 4.71 16.07 6.02
CA LEU A 70 4.45 14.83 5.28
C LEU A 70 5.74 14.01 5.12
N ILE A 71 6.20 13.44 6.23
CA ILE A 71 7.21 12.38 6.26
C ILE A 71 6.52 11.05 6.55
N TYR A 72 6.98 9.99 5.88
CA TYR A 72 6.39 8.65 6.02
C TYR A 72 7.43 7.65 6.53
N PRO A 73 7.01 6.60 7.25
CA PRO A 73 7.91 5.52 7.63
C PRO A 73 8.61 4.93 6.39
N GLY A 74 9.93 4.78 6.47
CA GLY A 74 10.79 4.34 5.37
C GLY A 74 11.41 5.49 4.56
N ASP A 75 10.98 6.73 4.75
CA ASP A 75 11.64 7.89 4.14
C ASP A 75 13.07 8.05 4.71
N VAL A 76 14.04 8.35 3.85
CA VAL A 76 15.41 8.64 4.28
C VAL A 76 15.63 10.15 4.24
N LEU A 77 15.93 10.73 5.40
CA LEU A 77 16.33 12.11 5.55
C LEU A 77 17.85 12.20 5.63
N ALA A 78 18.44 13.18 4.96
CA ALA A 78 19.87 13.43 5.02
C ALA A 78 20.16 14.91 5.20
N LEU A 79 21.30 15.18 5.82
CA LEU A 79 21.86 16.52 5.89
C LEU A 79 22.62 16.81 4.58
N VAL A 80 22.25 17.90 3.90
CA VAL A 80 22.88 18.36 2.66
C VAL A 80 23.31 19.81 2.80
N TYR A 81 24.36 20.20 2.09
CA TYR A 81 24.81 21.60 2.05
C TYR A 81 24.29 22.26 0.77
N ILE A 82 23.45 23.28 0.92
CA ILE A 82 22.93 24.10 -0.19
C ILE A 82 23.44 25.51 0.04
N ASP A 83 24.18 26.05 -0.93
CA ASP A 83 24.83 27.37 -0.84
C ASP A 83 25.69 27.54 0.43
N GLY A 84 26.39 26.47 0.82
CA GLY A 84 27.24 26.43 2.02
C GLY A 84 26.49 26.37 3.35
N LYS A 85 25.15 26.30 3.34
CA LYS A 85 24.33 26.17 4.56
C LYS A 85 23.81 24.74 4.72
N PRO A 86 23.87 24.15 5.93
CA PRO A 86 23.30 22.84 6.18
C PRO A 86 21.77 22.90 6.08
N ARG A 87 21.18 21.93 5.38
CA ARG A 87 19.75 21.76 5.21
C ARG A 87 19.39 20.29 5.36
N LEU A 88 18.26 20.01 6.00
CA LEU A 88 17.68 18.67 6.00
C LEU A 88 16.78 18.52 4.77
N THR A 89 16.98 17.43 4.04
CA THR A 89 16.18 17.09 2.86
C THR A 89 15.81 15.62 2.87
N LYS A 90 14.66 15.30 2.26
CA LYS A 90 14.29 13.93 1.94
C LYS A 90 15.10 13.47 0.73
N VAL A 91 15.95 12.47 0.92
CA VAL A 91 16.65 11.82 -0.17
C VAL A 91 15.65 10.91 -0.86
N ALA A 92 15.49 11.08 -2.17
CA ALA A 92 14.71 10.16 -2.99
C ALA A 92 15.34 8.78 -2.88
N THR A 93 14.77 7.94 -2.02
CA THR A 93 15.06 6.52 -1.97
C THR A 93 14.25 5.90 -3.09
N SER A 94 14.93 5.45 -4.15
CA SER A 94 14.31 4.73 -5.26
C SER A 94 13.66 3.41 -4.81
N ASP A 95 13.92 2.98 -3.57
CA ASP A 95 13.50 1.71 -2.99
C ASP A 95 12.18 1.80 -2.21
N VAL A 96 11.26 2.70 -2.56
CA VAL A 96 9.87 2.59 -2.07
C VAL A 96 9.22 1.41 -2.78
N VAL A 97 9.33 0.22 -2.19
CA VAL A 97 8.63 -0.98 -2.67
C VAL A 97 7.15 -0.81 -2.36
N ARG A 98 6.40 -0.28 -3.31
CA ARG A 98 4.95 -0.15 -3.21
C ARG A 98 4.33 -1.54 -3.34
N LEU A 99 4.00 -2.15 -2.20
CA LEU A 99 3.28 -3.42 -2.18
C LEU A 99 1.84 -3.20 -2.64
N SER A 100 1.40 -3.99 -3.63
CA SER A 100 0.01 -4.11 -4.05
C SER A 100 -0.38 -5.58 -4.05
N PRO A 101 -1.67 -5.93 -3.95
CA PRO A 101 -2.12 -7.29 -4.20
C PRO A 101 -1.59 -7.77 -5.55
N GLN A 102 -0.96 -8.94 -5.59
CA GLN A 102 -0.56 -9.59 -6.82
C GLN A 102 -1.28 -10.94 -6.90
N VAL A 103 -1.74 -11.28 -8.11
CA VAL A 103 -2.28 -12.60 -8.39
C VAL A 103 -1.14 -13.60 -8.29
N ARG A 104 -1.27 -14.57 -7.39
CA ARG A 104 -0.39 -15.74 -7.35
C ARG A 104 -0.97 -16.80 -8.27
N SER A 105 -0.38 -16.94 -9.45
CA SER A 105 -0.69 -18.04 -10.36
C SER A 105 0.31 -19.17 -10.14
N GLU A 106 -0.17 -20.34 -9.75
CA GLU A 106 0.62 -21.57 -9.75
C GLU A 106 0.22 -22.38 -10.99
N PRO A 107 1.18 -22.94 -11.75
CA PRO A 107 0.85 -23.78 -12.89
C PRO A 107 0.04 -24.99 -12.42
N ILE A 108 -1.07 -25.27 -13.12
CA ILE A 108 -1.86 -26.47 -12.89
C ILE A 108 -1.05 -27.65 -13.43
N ASP A 109 -0.34 -28.35 -12.53
CA ASP A 109 0.50 -29.50 -12.87
C ASP A 109 -0.34 -30.79 -13.09
N THR A 110 -1.60 -30.78 -12.64
CA THR A 110 -2.50 -31.94 -12.72
C THR A 110 -3.58 -31.72 -13.79
N PRO A 111 -3.75 -32.65 -14.75
CA PRO A 111 -4.87 -32.62 -15.68
C PRO A 111 -6.22 -32.61 -14.96
N ILE A 112 -7.19 -31.91 -15.54
CA ILE A 112 -8.58 -31.97 -15.05
C ILE A 112 -9.07 -33.41 -15.26
N PRO A 113 -9.50 -34.13 -14.22
CA PRO A 113 -10.00 -35.49 -14.37
C PRO A 113 -11.30 -35.48 -15.19
N ALA A 114 -11.50 -36.54 -15.98
CA ALA A 114 -12.77 -36.73 -16.68
C ALA A 114 -13.91 -36.88 -15.65
N ILE A 115 -15.07 -36.33 -15.99
CA ILE A 115 -16.28 -36.48 -15.18
C ILE A 115 -16.72 -37.96 -15.25
N PRO A 116 -16.91 -38.64 -14.10
CA PRO A 116 -17.41 -40.02 -14.09
C PRO A 116 -18.77 -40.15 -14.80
N LEU A 117 -18.95 -41.19 -15.61
CA LEU A 117 -20.17 -41.37 -16.42
C LEU A 117 -21.42 -41.58 -15.55
N ASP A 118 -21.28 -42.30 -14.45
CA ASP A 118 -22.33 -42.55 -13.46
C ASP A 118 -22.85 -41.26 -12.82
N ALA A 119 -21.97 -40.28 -12.60
CA ALA A 119 -22.35 -38.98 -12.05
C ALA A 119 -23.22 -38.14 -13.01
N ILE A 120 -23.15 -38.40 -14.31
CA ILE A 120 -23.89 -37.64 -15.33
C ILE A 120 -24.96 -38.45 -16.08
N ALA A 121 -25.05 -39.77 -15.84
CA ALA A 121 -25.91 -40.68 -16.60
C ALA A 121 -27.39 -40.23 -16.63
N SER A 122 -27.93 -39.76 -15.51
CA SER A 122 -29.32 -39.28 -15.43
C SER A 122 -29.61 -38.00 -16.24
N PHE A 123 -28.56 -37.28 -16.64
CA PHE A 123 -28.66 -36.06 -17.43
C PHE A 123 -28.36 -36.30 -18.91
N LEU A 124 -27.94 -37.51 -19.27
CA LEU A 124 -27.67 -37.90 -20.66
C LEU A 124 -28.93 -38.52 -21.27
N THR A 125 -29.18 -38.17 -22.53
CA THR A 125 -30.24 -38.81 -23.32
C THR A 125 -29.66 -39.99 -24.07
N ASP A 126 -30.07 -41.21 -23.72
CA ASP A 126 -29.71 -42.40 -24.47
C ASP A 126 -30.53 -42.49 -25.77
N THR A 127 -29.86 -42.41 -26.92
CA THR A 127 -30.49 -42.66 -28.22
C THR A 127 -30.14 -44.07 -28.67
N ARG A 128 -31.16 -44.92 -28.85
CA ARG A 128 -30.99 -46.28 -29.39
C ARG A 128 -31.40 -46.31 -30.86
N ILE A 129 -30.49 -46.74 -31.73
CA ILE A 129 -30.76 -47.01 -33.15
C ILE A 129 -30.97 -48.52 -33.28
N VAL A 130 -32.12 -48.93 -33.82
CA VAL A 130 -32.48 -50.35 -34.00
C VAL A 130 -32.92 -50.61 -35.43
N SER A 131 -32.81 -51.87 -35.88
CA SER A 131 -33.37 -52.27 -37.17
C SER A 131 -34.89 -52.42 -37.09
N PRO A 132 -35.62 -52.34 -38.22
CA PRO A 132 -37.06 -52.56 -38.25
C PRO A 132 -37.49 -53.93 -37.70
N GLU A 133 -36.70 -54.97 -37.96
CA GLU A 133 -36.97 -56.34 -37.49
C GLU A 133 -36.88 -56.45 -35.97
N GLU A 134 -35.85 -55.82 -35.39
CA GLU A 134 -35.64 -55.80 -33.95
C GLU A 134 -36.73 -54.99 -33.24
N LEU A 135 -37.19 -53.89 -33.85
CA LEU A 135 -38.29 -53.09 -33.33
C LEU A 135 -39.62 -53.84 -33.37
N ASN A 136 -39.93 -54.54 -34.47
CA ASN A 136 -41.18 -55.29 -34.61
C ASN A 136 -41.23 -56.53 -33.72
N GLY A 137 -40.07 -57.12 -33.39
CA GLY A 137 -39.95 -58.23 -32.45
C GLY A 137 -39.87 -57.79 -30.98
N ALA A 138 -39.85 -56.49 -30.69
CA ALA A 138 -39.68 -56.00 -29.34
C ALA A 138 -40.93 -56.27 -28.47
N PRO A 139 -40.74 -56.64 -27.19
CA PRO A 139 -41.84 -56.69 -26.24
C PRO A 139 -42.50 -55.31 -26.11
N TYR A 140 -43.83 -55.29 -26.00
CA TYR A 140 -44.58 -54.09 -25.67
C TYR A 140 -45.29 -54.28 -24.32
N VAL A 141 -45.50 -53.18 -23.60
CA VAL A 141 -46.26 -53.20 -22.35
C VAL A 141 -47.75 -53.27 -22.72
N LEU A 142 -48.40 -54.38 -22.34
CA LEU A 142 -49.84 -54.58 -22.59
C LEU A 142 -50.70 -53.90 -21.51
N GLU A 143 -50.28 -54.01 -20.24
CA GLU A 143 -51.07 -53.59 -19.09
C GLU A 143 -50.16 -53.34 -17.87
N GLY A 144 -50.44 -52.28 -17.10
CA GLY A 144 -49.77 -51.98 -15.84
C GLY A 144 -50.27 -52.87 -14.68
N GLN A 145 -49.59 -52.82 -13.53
CA GLN A 145 -49.83 -53.74 -12.41
C GLN A 145 -51.29 -53.74 -11.90
N GLU A 146 -51.98 -52.60 -11.95
CA GLU A 146 -53.38 -52.43 -11.52
C GLU A 146 -54.41 -52.62 -12.64
N GLY A 147 -54.03 -53.18 -13.79
CA GLY A 147 -54.95 -53.35 -14.92
C GLY A 147 -55.19 -52.07 -15.73
N ARG A 148 -54.28 -51.09 -15.62
CA ARG A 148 -54.40 -49.77 -16.29
C ARG A 148 -53.52 -49.71 -17.53
N ILE A 149 -54.02 -49.00 -18.54
CA ILE A 149 -53.30 -48.74 -19.81
C ILE A 149 -52.34 -47.54 -19.68
N ILE A 150 -52.59 -46.65 -18.71
CA ILE A 150 -51.74 -45.48 -18.43
C ILE A 150 -51.03 -45.70 -17.10
N THR A 151 -49.70 -45.64 -17.12
CA THR A 151 -48.82 -45.88 -15.96
C THR A 151 -47.97 -44.64 -15.71
N GLY A 152 -47.77 -44.29 -14.43
CA GLY A 152 -46.91 -43.18 -13.98
C GLY A 152 -45.70 -43.67 -13.19
N ALA A 153 -44.84 -42.75 -12.77
CA ALA A 153 -43.72 -43.10 -11.90
C ALA A 153 -44.23 -43.54 -10.51
N GLY A 154 -43.95 -44.79 -10.13
CA GLY A 154 -44.31 -45.36 -8.82
C GLY A 154 -45.48 -46.35 -8.81
N ASP A 155 -45.99 -46.72 -9.98
CA ASP A 155 -46.96 -47.81 -10.19
C ASP A 155 -46.28 -49.14 -10.53
#